data_AF-A0A258LWD8-F1
#
_entry.id   AF-A0A258LWD8-F1
#
_cell.length_a   1.000
_cell.length_b   1.000
_cell.length_c   1.000
_cell.angle_alpha   90.00
_cell.angle_beta   90.00
_cell.angle_gamma   90.00
#
_symmetry.space_group_name_H-M   'P 1'
#
loop_
_entity.id
_entity.type
_entity.pdbx_description
1 polymer ?
#
loop_
_entity_poly.entity_id
_entity_poly.type
_entity_poly.pdbx_seq_one_letter_code
_entity_poly.pdbx_strand_id
1 'polypeptide(L)' 'VYIPRQGTSFFYEGKRISQIQGTDFAKAFFGIWLDSKTSAPKLRAELLGQGCPPPLISGAC' A
#
# COMPACT_ATOMS: atom_id res chain seq x y z
N VAL A 1 0.52 3.78 -8.02
CA VAL A 1 -0.41 2.66 -8.33
C VAL A 1 0.38 1.51 -8.93
N TYR A 2 0.25 0.29 -8.39
CA TYR A 2 0.85 -0.89 -8.99
C TYR A 2 -0.12 -1.53 -9.97
N ILE A 3 0.34 -1.79 -11.20
CA ILE A 3 -0.42 -2.48 -12.24
C ILE A 3 0.35 -3.77 -12.58
N PRO A 4 -0.26 -4.95 -12.40
CA PRO A 4 0.39 -6.22 -12.73
C PRO A 4 0.94 -6.22 -14.16
N ARG A 5 2.15 -6.78 -14.32
CA ARG A 5 2.90 -6.84 -15.59
C ARG A 5 3.35 -5.48 -16.17
N GLN A 6 2.94 -4.35 -15.60
CA GLN A 6 3.32 -3.01 -16.07
C GLN A 6 4.24 -2.27 -15.09
N GLY A 7 4.13 -2.55 -13.80
CA GLY A 7 4.93 -1.95 -12.74
C GLY A 7 4.17 -0.87 -11.94
N THR A 8 4.89 0.12 -11.42
CA THR A 8 4.34 1.15 -10.53
C THR A 8 4.29 2.50 -11.22
N SER A 9 3.10 3.06 -11.39
CA SER A 9 2.88 4.42 -11.88
C SER A 9 2.82 5.44 -10.73
N PHE A 10 3.54 6.53 -10.91
CA PHE A 10 3.60 7.67 -9.98
C PHE A 10 2.80 8.84 -10.54
N PHE A 11 2.06 9.49 -9.64
CA PHE A 11 1.24 10.64 -9.96
C PHE A 11 1.58 11.76 -8.99
N TYR A 12 1.68 12.98 -9.51
CA TYR A 12 1.83 14.20 -8.74
C TYR A 12 0.71 15.15 -9.17
N GLU A 13 -0.08 15.64 -8.21
CA GLU A 13 -1.26 16.47 -8.48
C GLU A 13 -2.22 15.84 -9.52
N GLY A 14 -2.42 14.52 -9.44
CA GLY A 14 -3.26 13.77 -10.37
C GLY A 14 -2.65 13.52 -11.75
N LYS A 15 -1.51 14.14 -12.09
CA LYS A 15 -0.81 13.90 -13.36
C LYS A 15 0.22 12.78 -13.22
N ARG A 16 0.22 11.82 -14.17
CA ARG A 16 1.25 10.76 -14.20
C ARG A 16 2.61 11.38 -14.50
N ILE A 17 3.56 11.23 -13.57
CA ILE A 17 4.92 11.76 -13.71
C ILE A 17 5.92 10.69 -14.14
N SER A 18 5.70 9.42 -13.79
CA SER A 18 6.61 8.33 -14.16
C SER A 18 5.93 6.97 -14.04
N GLN A 19 6.56 5.96 -14.64
CA GLN A 19 6.25 4.56 -14.44
C GLN A 19 7.55 3.76 -14.33
N ILE A 20 7.70 3.06 -13.22
CA ILE A 20 8.84 2.17 -12.97
C ILE A 20 8.37 0.75 -13.22
N GLN A 21 8.98 0.09 -14.20
CA GLN A 21 8.65 -1.30 -14.55
C GLN A 21 9.18 -2.29 -13.52
N GLY A 22 8.64 -3.51 -13.57
CA GLY A 22 9.09 -4.61 -12.74
C GLY A 22 8.43 -4.65 -11.35
N THR A 23 8.61 -5.79 -10.68
CA THR A 23 8.00 -6.07 -9.39
C THR A 23 8.86 -5.67 -8.20
N ASP A 24 10.18 -5.57 -8.40
CA ASP A 24 11.11 -5.43 -7.28
C ASP A 24 11.02 -4.05 -6.65
N PHE A 25 10.95 -3.01 -7.49
CA PHE A 25 10.66 -1.66 -7.02
C PHE A 25 9.29 -1.57 -6.34
N ALA A 26 8.26 -2.21 -6.90
CA ALA A 26 6.92 -2.21 -6.30
C ALA A 26 6.96 -2.84 -4.89
N LYS A 27 7.59 -4.01 -4.76
CA LYS A 27 7.76 -4.70 -3.48
C LYS A 27 8.50 -3.84 -2.46
N ALA A 28 9.60 -3.21 -2.85
CA ALA A 28 10.36 -2.35 -1.95
C ALA A 28 9.57 -1.10 -1.53
N PHE A 29 8.93 -0.41 -2.47
CA PHE A 29 8.22 0.84 -2.22
C PHE A 29 6.97 0.63 -1.37
N PHE A 30 6.08 -0.29 -1.76
CA PHE A 30 4.88 -0.59 -0.96
C PHE A 30 5.22 -1.31 0.34
N GLY A 31 6.34 -2.06 0.36
CA GLY A 31 6.88 -2.73 1.53
C GLY A 31 7.21 -1.78 2.68
N ILE A 32 7.50 -0.49 2.42
CA ILE A 32 7.69 0.53 3.47
C ILE A 32 6.54 0.49 4.50
N TRP A 33 5.32 0.22 4.05
CA TRP A 33 4.13 0.14 4.91
C TRP A 33 3.59 -1.29 5.09
N LEU A 34 3.67 -2.13 4.06
CA LEU A 34 3.00 -3.44 4.07
C LEU A 34 3.89 -4.60 4.53
N ASP A 35 5.22 -4.44 4.48
CA ASP A 35 6.17 -5.48 4.89
C ASP A 35 6.08 -5.73 6.40
N SER A 36 6.33 -6.96 6.83
CA SER A 36 6.30 -7.32 8.26
C SER A 36 7.38 -6.58 9.08
N LYS A 37 8.44 -6.09 8.45
CA LYS A 37 9.54 -5.32 9.07
C LYS A 37 9.34 -3.80 9.00
N THR A 38 8.15 -3.33 8.63
CA THR A 38 7.84 -1.88 8.59
C THR A 38 8.08 -1.19 9.94
N SER A 39 8.53 0.06 9.89
CA SER A 39 8.63 0.93 11.07
C SER A 39 7.27 1.45 11.57
N ALA A 40 6.19 1.22 10.82
CA ALA A 40 4.83 1.66 11.16
C ALA A 40 3.86 0.47 11.34
N PRO A 41 4.05 -0.40 12.35
CA PRO A 41 3.29 -1.64 12.50
C PRO A 41 1.79 -1.42 12.71
N LYS A 42 1.39 -0.32 13.39
CA LYS A 42 -0.02 0.03 13.58
C LYS A 42 -0.69 0.38 12.24
N LEU A 43 -0.06 1.24 11.44
CA LEU A 43 -0.56 1.62 10.11
C LEU A 43 -0.69 0.39 9.20
N ARG A 44 0.27 -0.53 9.26
CA ARG A 44 0.19 -1.80 8.53
C ARG A 44 -1.05 -2.61 8.91
N ALA A 45 -1.33 -2.74 10.21
CA ALA A 45 -2.50 -3.48 10.67
C ALA A 45 -3.80 -2.85 10.15
N GLU A 46 -3.89 -1.52 10.14
CA GLU A 46 -5.04 -0.79 9.57
C GLU A 46 -5.18 -1.01 8.05
N LEU A 47 -4.08 -0.90 7.29
CA LEU A 47 -4.07 -1.12 5.84
C LEU A 47 -4.42 -2.56 5.45
N LEU A 48 -4.11 -3.53 6.30
CA LEU A 48 -4.42 -4.94 6.08
C LEU A 48 -5.80 -5.36 6.65
N GLY A 49 -6.56 -4.43 7.24
CA GLY A 49 -7.84 -4.73 7.88
C GLY A 49 -7.70 -5.65 9.11
N GLN A 50 -6.54 -5.66 9.75
CA GLN A 50 -6.24 -6.40 10.98
C GLN A 50 -6.58 -5.58 12.24
N GLY A 51 -6.79 -4.27 12.10
CA GLY A 51 -7.32 -3.43 13.15
C GLY A 51 -8.83 -3.63 13.33
N CYS A 52 -9.35 -3.31 14.51
CA CYS A 52 -10.78 -3.30 14.72
C CYS A 52 -11.40 -2.21 13.84
N PRO A 53 -12.37 -2.53 12.96
CA PRO A 53 -12.94 -1.54 12.07
C PRO A 53 -13.58 -0.40 12.89
N PRO A 54 -13.45 0.87 12.46
CA PRO A 54 -14.18 1.95 13.09
C PRO A 54 -15.69 1.65 13.06
N PRO A 55 -16.49 2.14 14.02
CA PRO A 55 -17.91 1.77 14.22
C PRO A 55 -18.83 1.95 13.00
N LEU A 56 -18.34 2.61 11.96
CA LEU A 56 -19.01 2.84 10.68
C LEU A 56 -19.17 1.55 9.84
N ILE A 57 -18.44 0.49 10.16
CA ILE A 57 -18.52 -0.80 9.48
C ILE A 57 -18.83 -1.85 10.55
N SER A 58 -20.11 -2.20 10.68
CA SER A 58 -20.61 -3.19 11.64
C SER A 58 -20.12 -4.60 11.27
N GLY A 59 -18.85 -4.88 11.51
CA GLY A 59 -18.28 -6.21 11.56
C GLY A 59 -17.53 -6.29 12.88
N ALA A 60 -18.12 -6.99 13.84
CA ALA A 60 -17.56 -7.17 15.17
C ALA A 60 -16.07 -7.56 15.13
N CYS A 61 -15.30 -6.97 16.03
CA CYS A 61 -14.31 -7.71 16.79
C CYS A 61 -15.08 -8.47 17.89
#